data_AF-A0A920I2L7-F1
#
_entry.id   AF-A0A920I2L7-F1
#
_cell.length_a   1.000
_cell.length_b   1.000
_cell.length_c   1.000
_cell.angle_alpha   90.00
_cell.angle_beta   90.00
_cell.angle_gamma   90.00
#
_symmetry.space_group_name_H-M   'P 1'
#
loop_
_entity.id
_entity.type
_entity.pdbx_description
1 polymer ?
#
loop_
_entity_poly.entity_id
_entity_poly.type
_entity_poly.pdbx_seq_one_letter_code
_entity_poly.pdbx_strand_id
1 'polypeptide(L)'
;MGALLELGAVPVVNENDTVATAEIRFGDNDRLAARVAAMISADLLVLLSDIDGLYSANPRQSSAAVHVPRVDSLSDEVMAMAGSANAAYASGGMVTKLEAARIAMNAGCGMIICNGQAPAR
;
A
#
# COMPACT_ATOMS: atom_id res chain seq x y z
N MET A 1 -17.14 -11.22 2.65
CA MET A 1 -17.08 -9.96 3.43
C MET A 1 -18.46 -9.38 3.72
N GLY A 2 -19.35 -9.28 2.72
CA GLY A 2 -20.69 -8.65 2.88
C GLY A 2 -21.47 -9.09 4.11
N ALA A 3 -21.65 -10.41 4.32
CA ALA A 3 -22.35 -10.93 5.49
C ALA A 3 -21.75 -10.49 6.85
N LEU A 4 -20.42 -10.35 6.96
CA LEU A 4 -19.79 -9.87 8.20
C LEU A 4 -20.08 -8.39 8.44
N LEU A 5 -20.03 -7.58 7.38
CA LEU A 5 -20.31 -6.14 7.44
C LEU A 5 -21.79 -5.87 7.71
N GLU A 6 -22.70 -6.65 7.12
CA GLU A 6 -24.15 -6.60 7.38
C GLU A 6 -24.49 -6.91 8.85
N LEU A 7 -23.69 -7.76 9.50
CA LEU A 7 -23.80 -8.08 10.92
C LEU A 7 -23.14 -7.03 11.84
N GLY A 8 -22.57 -5.96 11.28
CA GLY A 8 -21.87 -4.92 12.05
C GLY A 8 -20.51 -5.36 12.61
N ALA A 9 -19.96 -6.48 12.14
CA ALA A 9 -18.62 -6.91 12.53
C ALA A 9 -17.53 -6.10 11.83
N VAL A 10 -16.35 -6.00 12.46
CA VAL A 10 -15.14 -5.43 11.85
C VAL A 10 -14.23 -6.58 11.40
N PRO A 11 -14.14 -6.91 10.10
CA PRO A 11 -13.32 -8.02 9.64
C PRO A 11 -11.83 -7.70 9.80
N VAL A 12 -11.08 -8.62 10.39
CA VAL A 12 -9.62 -8.55 10.48
C VAL A 12 -9.04 -9.57 9.51
N VAL A 13 -8.36 -9.07 8.48
CA VAL A 13 -7.76 -9.88 7.43
C VAL A 13 -6.24 -9.82 7.54
N ASN A 14 -5.59 -10.97 7.40
CA ASN A 14 -4.15 -11.08 7.30
C ASN A 14 -3.78 -12.17 6.28
N GLU A 15 -2.55 -12.15 5.79
CA GLU A 15 -2.00 -13.25 5.04
C GLU A 15 -1.91 -14.52 5.91
N ASN A 16 -2.10 -15.70 5.30
CA ASN A 16 -2.03 -16.96 6.03
C ASN A 16 -0.60 -17.52 6.01
N ASP A 17 0.20 -17.11 6.99
CA ASP A 17 1.63 -17.40 7.15
C ASP A 17 2.00 -18.89 7.33
N THR A 18 1.00 -19.78 7.42
CA THR A 18 1.20 -21.23 7.63
C THR A 18 1.28 -22.06 6.34
N VAL A 19 0.84 -21.51 5.20
CA VAL A 19 0.85 -22.20 3.89
C VAL A 19 1.91 -21.61 2.94
N ALA A 20 2.41 -20.40 3.21
CA ALA A 20 3.45 -19.76 2.43
C ALA A 20 4.84 -20.37 2.75
N THR A 21 5.52 -20.88 1.73
CA THR A 21 6.92 -21.32 1.84
C THR A 21 7.82 -20.14 2.23
N ALA A 22 8.92 -20.41 2.94
CA ALA A 22 9.78 -19.38 3.54
C ALA A 22 10.38 -18.35 2.56
N GLU A 23 10.30 -18.61 1.25
CA GLU A 23 10.74 -17.72 0.17
C GLU A 23 9.72 -16.59 -0.15
N ILE A 24 8.48 -16.69 0.35
CA ILE A 24 7.36 -15.76 0.10
C ILE A 24 6.91 -15.13 1.44
N ARG A 25 7.85 -14.65 2.25
CA ARG A 25 7.58 -14.28 3.66
C ARG A 25 7.60 -12.80 4.00
N PHE A 26 7.60 -11.92 3.01
CA PHE A 26 7.70 -10.51 3.28
C PHE A 26 6.66 -9.72 2.46
N GLY A 27 5.68 -9.17 3.19
CA GLY A 27 5.06 -7.87 2.93
C GLY A 27 4.13 -7.70 1.74
N ASP A 28 3.39 -8.72 1.30
CA ASP A 28 2.33 -8.53 0.28
C ASP A 28 0.99 -8.03 0.88
N ASN A 29 0.96 -7.73 2.18
CA ASN A 29 -0.24 -7.20 2.85
C ASN A 29 -0.75 -5.89 2.22
N ASP A 30 0.12 -5.07 1.61
CA ASP A 30 -0.29 -3.89 0.83
C ASP A 30 -1.21 -4.31 -0.34
N ARG A 31 -0.81 -5.32 -1.10
CA ARG A 31 -1.59 -5.84 -2.24
C ARG A 31 -2.80 -6.64 -1.78
N LEU A 32 -2.68 -7.40 -0.68
CA LEU A 32 -3.82 -8.06 -0.05
C LEU A 32 -4.89 -7.04 0.34
N ALA A 33 -4.50 -5.95 1.01
CA ALA A 33 -5.41 -4.88 1.41
C ALA A 33 -6.08 -4.24 0.18
N ALA A 34 -5.34 -3.98 -0.89
CA ALA A 34 -5.92 -3.46 -2.13
C ALA A 34 -6.87 -4.44 -2.82
N ARG A 35 -6.57 -5.75 -2.82
CA ARG A 35 -7.47 -6.78 -3.35
C ARG A 35 -8.75 -6.90 -2.51
N VAL A 36 -8.62 -6.82 -1.18
CA VAL A 36 -9.78 -6.81 -0.27
C VAL A 36 -10.63 -5.56 -0.52
N ALA A 37 -10.01 -4.37 -0.60
CA ALA A 37 -10.70 -3.12 -0.90
C ALA A 37 -11.47 -3.21 -2.23
N ALA A 38 -10.82 -3.71 -3.29
CA ALA A 38 -11.47 -3.93 -4.58
C ALA A 38 -12.63 -4.96 -4.50
N MET A 39 -12.43 -6.07 -3.79
CA MET A 39 -13.45 -7.13 -3.63
C MET A 39 -14.72 -6.62 -2.93
N ILE A 40 -14.56 -5.69 -1.99
CA ILE A 40 -15.68 -5.12 -1.23
C ILE A 40 -16.19 -3.81 -1.82
N SER A 41 -15.63 -3.37 -2.96
CA SER A 41 -15.93 -2.07 -3.58
C SER A 41 -15.79 -0.90 -2.59
N ALA A 42 -14.69 -0.89 -1.83
CA ALA A 42 -14.41 0.18 -0.88
C ALA A 42 -14.15 1.50 -1.61
N ASP A 43 -14.62 2.62 -1.04
CA ASP A 43 -14.32 3.96 -1.56
C ASP A 43 -12.85 4.36 -1.31
N LEU A 44 -12.24 3.83 -0.23
CA LEU A 44 -10.92 4.25 0.24
C LEU A 44 -10.14 3.11 0.90
N LEU A 45 -8.88 2.96 0.49
CA LEU A 45 -7.85 2.17 1.16
C LEU A 45 -6.86 3.11 1.87
N VAL A 46 -6.64 2.90 3.16
CA VAL A 46 -5.63 3.64 3.93
C VAL A 46 -4.50 2.70 4.34
N LEU A 47 -3.30 2.95 3.84
CA LEU A 47 -2.09 2.25 4.24
C LEU A 47 -1.34 3.08 5.30
N LEU A 48 -1.36 2.57 6.52
CA LEU A 48 -0.58 3.10 7.63
C LEU A 48 0.86 2.58 7.56
N SER A 49 1.83 3.47 7.40
CA SER A 49 3.25 3.14 7.22
C SER A 49 4.15 3.94 8.16
N ASP A 50 5.42 3.56 8.23
CA ASP A 50 6.53 4.33 8.81
C ASP A 50 7.04 5.47 7.89
N ILE A 51 6.33 5.73 6.79
CA ILE A 51 6.50 6.87 5.88
C ILE A 51 5.14 7.54 5.72
N ASP A 52 5.13 8.86 5.64
CA ASP A 52 3.92 9.68 5.62
C ASP A 52 3.33 9.93 4.23
N GLY A 53 3.96 9.41 3.18
CA GLY A 53 3.47 9.56 1.81
C GLY A 53 4.49 9.11 0.75
N LEU A 54 4.19 9.44 -0.50
CA LEU A 54 5.11 9.27 -1.62
C LEU A 54 6.07 10.46 -1.69
N TYR A 55 7.33 10.22 -2.06
CA TYR A 55 8.33 11.25 -2.29
C TYR A 55 9.00 11.04 -3.66
N SER A 56 9.50 12.12 -4.26
CA SER A 56 10.22 12.08 -5.55
C SER A 56 11.49 11.22 -5.54
N ALA A 57 12.06 10.99 -4.35
CA ALA A 57 13.15 10.07 -4.07
C ALA A 57 13.04 9.59 -2.62
N ASN A 58 13.82 8.59 -2.22
CA ASN A 58 13.82 8.10 -0.84
C ASN A 58 14.27 9.22 0.15
N PRO A 59 13.38 9.72 1.04
CA PRO A 59 13.69 10.84 1.93
C PRO A 59 14.70 10.48 3.02
N ARG A 60 14.94 9.18 3.27
CA ARG A 60 15.98 8.72 4.20
C ARG A 60 17.39 8.78 3.61
N GLN A 61 17.50 8.91 2.28
CA GLN A 61 18.76 8.88 1.55
C GLN A 61 19.07 10.20 0.84
N SER A 62 18.05 11.02 0.56
CA SER A 62 18.20 12.28 -0.14
C SER A 62 17.47 13.40 0.60
N SER A 63 18.21 14.44 0.98
CA SER A 63 17.63 15.67 1.53
C SER A 63 16.89 16.51 0.48
N ALA A 64 17.05 16.19 -0.81
CA ALA A 64 16.33 16.83 -1.90
C ALA A 64 15.00 16.11 -2.23
N ALA A 65 14.62 15.07 -1.49
CA ALA A 65 13.35 14.38 -1.67
C ALA A 65 12.18 15.33 -1.38
N VAL A 66 11.25 15.42 -2.33
CA VAL A 66 10.07 16.28 -2.23
C VAL A 66 8.83 15.41 -2.07
N HIS A 67 7.99 15.73 -1.09
CA HIS A 67 6.73 15.03 -0.87
C HIS A 67 5.79 15.23 -2.06
N VAL A 68 5.16 14.13 -2.50
CA VAL A 68 4.18 14.11 -3.59
C VAL A 68 2.79 13.96 -2.96
N PRO A 69 2.05 15.06 -2.75
CA PRO A 69 0.81 15.04 -1.98
C PRO A 69 -0.36 14.36 -2.70
N ARG A 70 -0.28 14.24 -4.03
CA ARG A 70 -1.34 13.67 -4.86
C ARG A 70 -0.75 13.02 -6.10
N VAL A 71 -1.30 11.87 -6.44
CA VAL A 71 -1.00 11.12 -7.66
C VAL A 71 -2.33 10.84 -8.36
N ASP A 72 -2.54 11.48 -9.51
CA ASP A 72 -3.76 11.27 -10.31
C ASP A 72 -3.63 10.07 -11.28
N SER A 73 -2.40 9.72 -11.64
CA SER A 73 -2.10 8.56 -12.49
C SER A 73 -0.75 7.94 -12.12
N LEU A 74 -0.67 6.61 -12.21
CA LEU A 74 0.55 5.85 -11.99
C LEU A 74 1.32 5.71 -13.30
N SER A 75 1.98 6.80 -13.72
CA SER A 75 2.90 6.77 -14.86
C SER A 75 4.18 6.02 -14.51
N ASP A 76 4.97 5.66 -15.53
CA ASP A 76 6.30 5.07 -15.34
C ASP A 76 7.22 5.97 -14.49
N GLU A 77 7.05 7.29 -14.58
CA GLU A 77 7.77 8.26 -13.74
C GLU A 77 7.40 8.12 -12.26
N VAL A 78 6.10 8.02 -11.95
CA VAL A 78 5.64 7.80 -10.57
C VAL A 78 6.10 6.44 -10.05
N MET A 79 6.05 5.40 -10.88
CA MET A 79 6.56 4.08 -10.52
C MET A 79 8.07 4.12 -10.24
N ALA A 80 8.83 4.91 -10.99
CA ALA A 80 10.27 5.09 -10.78
C ALA A 80 10.61 5.82 -9.47
N MET A 81 9.70 6.63 -8.92
CA MET A 81 9.89 7.29 -7.61
C MET A 81 10.03 6.30 -6.45
N ALA A 82 9.52 5.07 -6.60
CA ALA A 82 9.74 4.01 -5.61
C ALA A 82 11.19 3.50 -5.55
N GLY A 83 12.06 3.92 -6.48
CA GLY A 83 13.48 3.61 -6.53
C GLY A 83 13.85 2.48 -7.50
N SER A 84 15.16 2.23 -7.68
CA SER A 84 15.69 1.21 -8.58
C SER A 84 15.33 -0.19 -8.10
N ALA A 85 14.39 -0.78 -8.82
CA ALA A 85 13.91 -2.13 -8.72
C ALA A 85 15.00 -3.19 -8.96
N ASN A 86 15.49 -3.83 -7.90
CA ASN A 86 15.52 -5.29 -7.88
C ASN A 86 14.12 -5.82 -7.49
N ALA A 87 13.06 -5.24 -8.09
CA ALA A 87 11.68 -5.29 -7.61
C ALA A 87 10.99 -6.65 -7.82
N ALA A 88 11.57 -7.57 -8.59
CA ALA A 88 11.04 -8.92 -8.71
C ALA A 88 10.99 -9.66 -7.35
N TYR A 89 11.81 -9.24 -6.38
CA TYR A 89 11.87 -9.78 -5.02
C TYR A 89 11.68 -8.72 -3.93
N ALA A 90 11.27 -7.50 -4.29
CA ALA A 90 11.03 -6.45 -3.30
C ALA A 90 9.76 -6.79 -2.53
N SER A 91 9.95 -7.13 -1.27
CA SER A 91 8.95 -7.72 -0.40
C SER A 91 8.33 -6.70 0.56
N GLY A 92 8.33 -5.43 0.15
CA GLY A 92 7.84 -4.30 0.93
C GLY A 92 8.29 -2.95 0.39
N GLY A 93 8.15 -1.92 1.21
CA GLY A 93 8.61 -0.56 0.90
C GLY A 93 7.60 0.25 0.08
N MET A 94 8.10 1.19 -0.74
CA MET A 94 7.25 2.05 -1.58
C MET A 94 6.77 1.31 -2.83
N VAL A 95 7.53 0.34 -3.34
CA VAL A 95 7.17 -0.46 -4.52
C VAL A 95 5.85 -1.20 -4.30
N THR A 96 5.70 -1.90 -3.16
CA THR A 96 4.47 -2.64 -2.84
C THR A 96 3.27 -1.72 -2.66
N LYS A 97 3.47 -0.50 -2.16
CA LYS A 97 2.42 0.52 -2.00
C LYS A 97 1.95 1.07 -3.33
N LEU A 98 2.86 1.31 -4.28
CA LEU A 98 2.47 1.73 -5.64
C LEU A 98 1.76 0.61 -6.40
N GLU A 99 2.16 -0.66 -6.20
CA GLU A 99 1.43 -1.80 -6.74
C GLU A 99 0.02 -1.94 -6.13
N ALA A 100 -0.12 -1.71 -4.83
CA ALA A 100 -1.42 -1.65 -4.16
C ALA A 100 -2.27 -0.48 -4.71
N ALA A 101 -1.67 0.69 -4.91
CA ALA A 101 -2.33 1.84 -5.52
C ALA A 101 -2.84 1.53 -6.92
N ARG A 102 -2.06 0.79 -7.72
CA ARG A 102 -2.47 0.33 -9.05
C ARG A 102 -3.72 -0.54 -9.00
N ILE A 103 -3.77 -1.47 -8.05
CA ILE A 103 -4.96 -2.33 -7.84
C ILE A 103 -6.16 -1.49 -7.40
N ALA A 104 -5.98 -0.60 -6.41
CA ALA A 104 -7.04 0.24 -5.86
C ALA A 104 -7.61 1.20 -6.93
N MET A 105 -6.75 1.93 -7.65
CA MET A 105 -7.17 2.88 -8.68
C MET A 105 -7.92 2.19 -9.83
N ASN A 106 -7.48 1.01 -10.26
CA ASN A 106 -8.19 0.22 -11.27
C ASN A 106 -9.58 -0.24 -10.82
N ALA A 107 -9.80 -0.36 -9.50
CA ALA A 107 -11.10 -0.69 -8.92
C ALA A 107 -11.95 0.56 -8.60
N GLY A 108 -11.48 1.77 -8.92
CA GLY A 108 -12.14 3.03 -8.54
C GLY A 108 -12.04 3.38 -7.06
N CYS A 109 -11.14 2.72 -6.32
CA CYS A 109 -10.89 2.94 -4.91
C CYS A 109 -9.77 3.98 -4.73
N GLY A 110 -10.03 5.04 -3.95
CA GLY A 110 -8.98 5.96 -3.54
C GLY A 110 -7.96 5.27 -2.64
N MET A 111 -6.72 5.73 -2.63
CA MET A 111 -5.70 5.22 -1.71
C MET A 111 -4.92 6.34 -1.03
N ILE A 112 -4.68 6.19 0.27
CA ILE A 112 -3.84 7.08 1.07
C ILE A 112 -2.69 6.27 1.66
N ILE A 113 -1.49 6.83 1.60
CA ILE A 113 -0.33 6.39 2.39
C ILE A 113 -0.15 7.46 3.46
N CYS A 114 -0.15 7.08 4.74
CA CYS A 114 0.08 8.03 5.82
C CYS A 114 0.80 7.39 7.00
N ASN A 115 1.29 8.22 7.91
CA ASN A 115 2.02 7.77 9.08
C ASN A 115 1.10 6.96 10.02
N GLY A 116 1.49 5.73 10.33
CA GLY A 116 0.78 4.84 11.25
C GLY A 116 1.07 5.05 12.73
N GLN A 117 2.02 5.93 13.07
CA GLN A 117 2.34 6.26 14.45
C GLN A 117 1.24 7.11 15.09
N ALA A 118 1.05 6.91 16.40
CA ALA A 118 0.07 7.68 17.16
C ALA A 118 0.37 9.19 17.06
N PRO A 119 -0.66 10.04 16.91
CA PRO A 119 -0.47 11.48 16.93
C PRO A 119 0.20 11.90 18.25
N ALA A 120 1.12 12.87 18.17
CA ALA A 120 1.69 13.50 19.36
C ALA A 120 0.53 14.02 20.23
N ARG A 121 0.44 13.50 21.45
CA ARG A 121 -0.58 13.90 22.43
C ARG A 121 -0.35 15.33 22.91
#